data_AF-A0A157ZTL1-F1
#
_entry.id   AF-A0A157ZTL1-F1
#
_cell.length_a   1.000
_cell.length_b   1.000
_cell.length_c   1.000
_cell.angle_alpha   90.00
_cell.angle_beta   90.00
_cell.angle_gamma   90.00
#
_symmetry.space_group_name_H-M   'P 1'
#
loop_
_entity.id
_entity.type
_entity.pdbx_description
1 polymer ?
#
loop_
_entity_poly.entity_id
_entity_poly.type
_entity_poly.pdbx_seq_one_letter_code
_entity_poly.pdbx_strand_id
1 'polypeptide(L)'
;MQDADALVSEFLKNVDQIAGKLIKFVGLRHTDTVNHLNAPLLRWLDFRLRFIDPRPRQIFLSDEFPKTLSPSAKRAFDVIKVKVAIGENINAHQGTGLVDFDTSGKKRAARTDLLWADWGIHHLHLDLDPHPKREYFSRRADYLLFAVFGHDYAAFVDVLPHRGDDLLFARQRLIEIIGTNWPELIERFQLKRVLASNQEISDQHRHELRRSGLDAPLIVAGKAYFAPGGGVTSASTPGLVTESMFRLKQNVRSLAHCVLDPRGQFLGALPERDQIRSHFSLELSPRGIVVFERTTNRGWAFPDAKGDSTDSYFAELSDCLTPAWVKDALLKAHEASAKNASATAPDSVKDNQSSPSV
;
A
#
# COMPACT_ATOMS: atom_id res chain seq x y z
N MET A 1 3.60 -10.59 -34.30
CA MET A 1 3.54 -9.30 -33.60
C MET A 1 2.27 -9.25 -32.78
N GLN A 2 2.38 -9.10 -31.45
CA GLN A 2 1.21 -8.81 -30.61
C GLN A 2 0.64 -7.45 -31.04
N ASP A 3 -0.66 -7.37 -31.28
CA ASP A 3 -1.33 -6.08 -31.41
C ASP A 3 -1.51 -5.42 -30.04
N ALA A 4 -1.82 -4.12 -30.03
CA ALA A 4 -1.90 -3.33 -28.80
C ALA A 4 -3.02 -3.80 -27.86
N ASP A 5 -4.18 -4.22 -28.40
CA ASP A 5 -5.33 -4.62 -27.58
C ASP A 5 -5.09 -5.98 -26.90
N ALA A 6 -4.46 -6.91 -27.61
CA ALA A 6 -4.00 -8.18 -27.07
C ALA A 6 -2.97 -7.96 -25.95
N LEU A 7 -2.00 -7.06 -26.16
CA LEU A 7 -0.98 -6.75 -25.16
C LEU A 7 -1.56 -6.05 -23.93
N VAL A 8 -2.49 -5.11 -24.13
CA VAL A 8 -3.24 -4.48 -23.03
C VAL A 8 -3.95 -5.53 -22.19
N SER A 9 -4.66 -6.46 -22.84
CA SER A 9 -5.39 -7.53 -22.16
C SER A 9 -4.45 -8.45 -21.38
N GLU A 10 -3.29 -8.80 -21.97
CA GLU A 10 -2.25 -9.58 -21.31
C GLU A 10 -1.65 -8.84 -20.10
N PHE A 11 -1.29 -7.58 -20.24
CA PHE A 11 -0.69 -6.80 -19.14
C PHE A 11 -1.66 -6.61 -17.97
N LEU A 12 -2.94 -6.33 -18.24
CA LEU A 12 -3.95 -6.22 -17.18
C LEU A 12 -4.10 -7.56 -16.42
N LYS A 13 -4.11 -8.68 -17.14
CA LYS A 13 -4.11 -10.02 -16.53
C LYS A 13 -2.83 -10.26 -15.71
N ASN A 14 -1.66 -9.89 -16.24
CA ASN A 14 -0.40 -10.04 -15.52
C ASN A 14 -0.37 -9.22 -14.23
N VAL A 15 -0.92 -8.01 -14.23
CA VAL A 15 -1.00 -7.17 -13.02
C VAL A 15 -1.81 -7.84 -11.92
N ASP A 16 -2.98 -8.42 -12.23
CA ASP A 16 -3.76 -9.16 -11.24
C ASP A 16 -3.02 -10.42 -10.74
N GLN A 17 -2.30 -11.12 -11.62
CA GLN A 17 -1.45 -12.26 -11.24
C GLN A 17 -0.28 -11.84 -10.34
N ILE A 18 0.37 -10.71 -10.65
CA ILE A 18 1.46 -10.13 -9.86
C ILE A 18 0.93 -9.72 -8.48
N ALA A 19 -0.19 -9.01 -8.41
CA ALA A 19 -0.84 -8.66 -7.15
C ALA A 19 -1.16 -9.91 -6.32
N GLY A 20 -1.66 -10.98 -6.94
CA GLY A 20 -1.88 -12.28 -6.29
C GLY A 20 -0.60 -12.91 -5.73
N LYS A 21 0.53 -12.82 -6.45
CA LYS A 21 1.85 -13.27 -5.95
C LYS A 21 2.31 -12.42 -4.76
N LEU A 22 2.14 -11.11 -4.82
CA LEU A 22 2.53 -10.17 -3.77
C LEU A 22 1.69 -10.34 -2.50
N ILE A 23 0.38 -10.55 -2.63
CA ILE A 23 -0.52 -10.92 -1.51
C ILE A 23 0.00 -12.15 -0.78
N LYS A 24 0.34 -13.21 -1.50
CA LYS A 24 0.90 -14.44 -0.90
C LYS A 24 2.27 -14.18 -0.28
N PHE A 25 3.12 -13.42 -0.96
CA PHE A 25 4.48 -13.11 -0.52
C PHE A 25 4.51 -12.38 0.83
N VAL A 26 3.64 -11.39 1.03
CA VAL A 26 3.57 -10.64 2.31
C VAL A 26 2.53 -11.19 3.29
N GLY A 27 1.85 -12.28 2.94
CA GLY A 27 0.91 -12.98 3.84
C GLY A 27 -0.43 -12.28 4.06
N LEU A 28 -0.97 -11.57 3.07
CA LEU A 28 -2.29 -10.92 3.19
C LEU A 28 -3.42 -11.94 3.10
N ARG A 29 -4.49 -11.71 3.87
CA ARG A 29 -5.75 -12.44 3.69
C ARG A 29 -6.43 -11.97 2.41
N HIS A 30 -6.77 -12.94 1.54
CA HIS A 30 -7.62 -12.77 0.36
C HIS A 30 -8.34 -14.10 0.12
N THR A 31 -9.53 -14.26 0.69
CA THR A 31 -10.21 -15.57 0.71
C THR A 31 -10.87 -15.95 -0.60
N ASP A 32 -11.18 -14.95 -1.45
CA ASP A 32 -11.89 -15.15 -2.71
C ASP A 32 -13.23 -15.90 -2.53
N THR A 33 -13.89 -15.66 -1.39
CA THR A 33 -15.14 -16.36 -1.03
C THR A 33 -16.37 -15.79 -1.74
N VAL A 34 -16.21 -14.68 -2.47
CA VAL A 34 -17.26 -14.00 -3.22
C VAL A 34 -16.73 -13.67 -4.62
N ASN A 35 -17.15 -14.44 -5.62
CA ASN A 35 -16.59 -14.40 -7.00
C ASN A 35 -16.50 -12.97 -7.59
N HIS A 36 -17.53 -12.13 -7.40
CA HIS A 36 -17.55 -10.77 -7.96
C HIS A 36 -16.73 -9.75 -7.15
N LEU A 37 -16.16 -10.15 -6.02
CA LEU A 37 -15.24 -9.35 -5.20
C LEU A 37 -13.78 -9.85 -5.31
N ASN A 38 -13.52 -10.80 -6.20
CA ASN A 38 -12.17 -11.26 -6.47
C ASN A 38 -11.38 -10.21 -7.25
N ALA A 39 -10.73 -9.31 -6.52
CA ALA A 39 -9.87 -8.28 -7.10
C ALA A 39 -8.52 -8.26 -6.38
N PRO A 40 -7.57 -9.13 -6.77
CA PRO A 40 -6.23 -9.19 -6.17
C PRO A 40 -5.53 -7.82 -6.20
N LEU A 41 -5.61 -7.09 -7.32
CA LEU A 41 -5.04 -5.74 -7.39
C LEU A 41 -5.64 -4.79 -6.35
N LEU A 42 -6.96 -4.83 -6.14
CA LEU A 42 -7.64 -4.00 -5.13
C LEU A 42 -7.15 -4.34 -3.72
N ARG A 43 -7.04 -5.64 -3.39
CA ARG A 43 -6.55 -6.09 -2.09
C ARG A 43 -5.11 -5.66 -1.85
N TRP A 44 -4.25 -5.82 -2.85
CA TRP A 44 -2.86 -5.39 -2.78
C TRP A 44 -2.75 -3.88 -2.56
N LEU A 45 -3.51 -3.08 -3.31
CA LEU A 45 -3.49 -1.63 -3.18
C LEU A 45 -4.07 -1.13 -1.84
N ASP A 46 -5.10 -1.78 -1.29
CA ASP A 46 -5.61 -1.49 0.06
C ASP A 46 -4.50 -1.62 1.12
N PHE A 47 -3.72 -2.70 1.06
CA PHE A 47 -2.56 -2.86 1.93
C PHE A 47 -1.46 -1.85 1.59
N ARG A 48 -1.07 -1.72 0.31
CA ARG A 48 0.05 -0.88 -0.13
C ARG A 48 -0.13 0.58 0.26
N LEU A 49 -1.32 1.14 0.06
CA LEU A 49 -1.59 2.56 0.35
C LEU A 49 -1.76 2.83 1.85
N ARG A 50 -2.14 1.83 2.63
CA ARG A 50 -2.22 1.93 4.10
C ARG A 50 -0.89 1.65 4.79
N PHE A 51 -0.01 0.87 4.16
CA PHE A 51 1.33 0.59 4.67
C PHE A 51 2.16 1.87 4.69
N ILE A 52 2.67 2.23 5.86
CA ILE A 52 3.48 3.43 6.05
C ILE A 52 4.90 3.09 5.58
N ASP A 53 5.31 3.67 4.44
CA ASP A 53 6.64 3.39 3.89
C ASP A 53 7.75 3.72 4.90
N PRO A 54 8.74 2.83 5.13
CA PRO A 54 9.90 3.10 5.97
C PRO A 54 10.79 4.18 5.31
N ARG A 55 10.54 5.44 5.66
CA ARG A 55 11.32 6.59 5.20
C ARG A 55 11.31 7.72 6.24
N PRO A 56 12.40 8.49 6.34
CA PRO A 56 12.48 9.61 7.26
C PRO A 56 11.35 10.61 7.03
N ARG A 57 10.76 11.12 8.12
CA ARG A 57 9.71 12.14 8.06
C ARG A 57 9.93 13.19 9.14
N GLN A 58 9.63 14.44 8.79
CA GLN A 58 9.48 15.52 9.76
C GLN A 58 8.20 15.29 10.57
N ILE A 59 8.31 15.38 11.90
CA ILE A 59 7.18 15.16 12.80
C ILE A 59 6.58 16.50 13.20
N PHE A 60 5.27 16.64 12.99
CA PHE A 60 4.46 17.75 13.46
C PHE A 60 3.50 17.22 14.53
N LEU A 61 3.44 17.91 15.66
CA LEU A 61 2.48 17.61 16.74
C LEU A 61 1.34 18.64 16.65
N SER A 62 0.11 18.18 16.87
CA SER A 62 -1.01 19.10 17.02
C SER A 62 -0.97 19.82 18.38
N ASP A 63 -1.87 20.79 18.54
CA ASP A 63 -2.14 21.49 19.80
C ASP A 63 -2.68 20.58 20.93
N GLU A 64 -2.96 19.31 20.65
CA GLU A 64 -3.35 18.33 21.66
C GLU A 64 -2.14 17.85 22.51
N PHE A 65 -0.91 18.21 22.13
CA PHE A 65 0.30 17.84 22.83
C PHE A 65 0.86 19.01 23.68
N PRO A 66 1.52 18.73 24.81
CA PRO A 66 1.89 17.40 25.33
C PRO A 66 0.74 16.65 25.99
N LYS A 67 0.74 15.31 25.89
CA LYS A 67 -0.22 14.42 26.55
C LYS A 67 0.36 13.78 27.80
N THR A 68 -0.46 13.63 28.83
CA THR A 68 -0.16 12.81 30.01
C THR A 68 -0.46 11.35 29.69
N LEU A 69 0.58 10.52 29.65
CA LEU A 69 0.51 9.11 29.28
C LEU A 69 1.05 8.23 30.41
N SER A 70 0.62 6.96 30.45
CA SER A 70 1.27 5.97 31.31
C SER A 70 2.76 5.82 30.93
N PRO A 71 3.63 5.40 31.86
CA PRO A 71 5.07 5.27 31.58
C PRO A 71 5.38 4.36 30.37
N SER A 72 4.61 3.28 30.20
CA SER A 72 4.74 2.36 29.05
C SER A 72 4.32 3.03 27.74
N ALA A 73 3.17 3.70 27.72
CA ALA A 73 2.66 4.39 26.54
C ALA A 73 3.57 5.56 26.13
N LYS A 74 4.10 6.32 27.11
CA LYS A 74 5.07 7.39 26.85
C LYS A 74 6.35 6.85 26.21
N ARG A 75 6.89 5.74 26.72
CA ARG A 75 8.07 5.08 26.15
C ARG A 75 7.81 4.63 24.72
N ALA A 76 6.67 3.98 24.46
CA ALA A 76 6.30 3.55 23.12
C ALA A 76 6.15 4.73 22.15
N PHE A 77 5.50 5.82 22.59
CA PHE A 77 5.37 7.06 21.82
C PHE A 77 6.72 7.66 21.44
N ASP A 78 7.66 7.74 22.38
CA ASP A 78 9.00 8.27 22.12
C ASP A 78 9.79 7.39 21.14
N VAL A 79 9.71 6.05 21.27
CA VAL A 79 10.32 5.12 20.31
C VAL A 79 9.73 5.30 18.91
N ILE A 80 8.39 5.40 18.80
CA ILE A 80 7.73 5.63 17.51
C ILE A 80 8.18 6.95 16.89
N LYS A 81 8.31 8.03 17.68
CA LYS A 81 8.85 9.31 17.19
C LYS A 81 10.25 9.14 16.60
N VAL A 82 11.15 8.46 17.31
CA VAL A 82 12.51 8.22 16.80
C VAL A 82 12.46 7.41 15.50
N LYS A 83 11.68 6.33 15.46
CA LYS A 83 11.54 5.48 14.26
C LYS A 83 11.01 6.26 13.05
N VAL A 84 10.00 7.10 13.24
CA VAL A 84 9.46 7.96 12.18
C VAL A 84 10.51 8.94 11.67
N ALA A 85 11.27 9.58 12.58
CA ALA A 85 12.29 10.55 12.21
C ALA A 85 13.43 9.93 11.39
N ILE A 86 13.84 8.70 11.69
CA ILE A 86 14.93 8.01 10.98
C ILE A 86 14.46 7.10 9.83
N GLY A 87 13.14 6.93 9.67
CA GLY A 87 12.56 6.12 8.60
C GLY A 87 12.53 4.62 8.84
N GLU A 88 12.52 4.19 10.09
CA GLU A 88 12.31 2.78 10.42
C GLU A 88 10.87 2.32 10.16
N ASN A 89 10.69 1.01 9.99
CA ASN A 89 9.37 0.41 9.82
C ASN A 89 8.58 0.47 11.14
N ILE A 90 7.46 1.21 11.13
CA ILE A 90 6.54 1.35 12.27
C ILE A 90 5.22 0.58 12.09
N ASN A 91 5.04 -0.16 11.00
CA ASN A 91 3.78 -0.85 10.70
C ASN A 91 3.46 -1.98 11.69
N ALA A 92 4.45 -2.44 12.46
CA ALA A 92 4.24 -3.30 13.63
C ALA A 92 3.27 -2.69 14.65
N HIS A 93 3.22 -1.35 14.77
CA HIS A 93 2.33 -0.67 15.70
C HIS A 93 0.90 -0.52 15.16
N GLN A 94 0.65 -0.76 13.86
CA GLN A 94 -0.73 -0.81 13.36
C GLN A 94 -1.49 -2.02 13.93
N GLY A 95 -2.80 -2.09 13.70
CA GLY A 95 -3.57 -3.29 14.01
C GLY A 95 -3.32 -4.44 13.01
N THR A 96 -3.58 -5.68 13.44
CA THR A 96 -3.46 -6.86 12.56
C THR A 96 -4.38 -6.81 11.34
N GLY A 97 -5.40 -5.94 11.37
CA GLY A 97 -6.24 -5.62 10.22
C GLY A 97 -5.44 -5.18 8.98
N LEU A 98 -4.21 -4.68 9.11
CA LEU A 98 -3.33 -4.41 7.98
C LEU A 98 -3.16 -5.63 7.05
N VAL A 99 -3.04 -6.84 7.62
CA VAL A 99 -2.92 -8.10 6.88
C VAL A 99 -4.20 -8.94 6.91
N ASP A 100 -5.00 -8.82 7.97
CA ASP A 100 -6.19 -9.65 8.19
C ASP A 100 -7.45 -9.13 7.48
N PHE A 101 -7.51 -7.85 7.08
CA PHE A 101 -8.62 -7.37 6.27
C PHE A 101 -8.64 -8.07 4.91
N ASP A 102 -9.85 -8.28 4.41
CA ASP A 102 -10.12 -9.06 3.22
C ASP A 102 -11.20 -8.39 2.38
N THR A 103 -10.77 -7.68 1.33
CA THR A 103 -11.63 -7.00 0.38
C THR A 103 -12.54 -7.97 -0.39
N SER A 104 -12.18 -9.25 -0.47
CA SER A 104 -12.96 -10.31 -1.13
C SER A 104 -13.97 -11.02 -0.21
N GLY A 105 -13.93 -10.71 1.09
CA GLY A 105 -14.73 -11.40 2.11
C GLY A 105 -16.19 -10.91 2.19
N LYS A 106 -17.05 -11.76 2.77
CA LYS A 106 -18.48 -11.43 3.02
C LYS A 106 -18.69 -10.35 4.08
N LYS A 107 -17.78 -10.23 5.06
CA LYS A 107 -17.92 -9.29 6.18
C LYS A 107 -17.48 -7.88 5.77
N ARG A 108 -18.44 -7.04 5.35
CA ARG A 108 -18.21 -5.64 4.92
C ARG A 108 -17.32 -4.82 5.86
N ALA A 109 -17.60 -4.87 7.17
CA ALA A 109 -16.84 -4.16 8.19
C ALA A 109 -15.40 -4.69 8.42
N ALA A 110 -14.99 -5.76 7.73
CA ALA A 110 -13.63 -6.31 7.77
C ALA A 110 -12.94 -6.27 6.40
N ARG A 111 -13.45 -5.46 5.46
CA ARG A 111 -12.84 -5.27 4.14
C ARG A 111 -11.71 -4.25 4.15
N THR A 112 -11.75 -3.27 5.05
CA THR A 112 -10.72 -2.25 5.22
C THR A 112 -10.84 -1.57 6.58
N ASP A 113 -9.90 -0.67 6.88
CA ASP A 113 -9.94 0.27 7.99
C ASP A 113 -10.81 1.46 7.63
N LEU A 114 -11.96 1.64 8.29
CA LEU A 114 -12.91 2.70 7.94
C LEU A 114 -12.43 4.10 8.34
N LEU A 115 -11.54 4.24 9.32
CA LEU A 115 -10.97 5.54 9.69
C LEU A 115 -9.94 5.99 8.65
N TRP A 116 -9.05 5.08 8.26
CA TRP A 116 -8.07 5.36 7.20
C TRP A 116 -8.75 5.53 5.84
N ALA A 117 -9.73 4.68 5.49
CA ALA A 117 -10.44 4.78 4.23
C ALA A 117 -11.21 6.09 4.08
N ASP A 118 -11.86 6.57 5.15
CA ASP A 118 -12.60 7.83 5.08
C ASP A 118 -11.66 9.04 5.19
N TRP A 119 -10.77 9.06 6.18
CA TRP A 119 -10.03 10.29 6.55
C TRP A 119 -8.52 10.24 6.30
N GLY A 120 -7.97 9.10 5.89
CA GLY A 120 -6.52 8.95 5.73
C GLY A 120 -5.76 8.95 7.06
N ILE A 121 -6.45 8.75 8.18
CA ILE A 121 -5.85 8.73 9.51
C ILE A 121 -5.48 7.29 9.89
N HIS A 122 -4.21 7.10 10.22
CA HIS A 122 -3.70 5.85 10.79
C HIS A 122 -3.86 5.86 12.31
N HIS A 123 -3.97 4.67 12.89
CA HIS A 123 -3.90 4.48 14.34
C HIS A 123 -2.78 3.49 14.69
N LEU A 124 -1.95 3.84 15.66
CA LEU A 124 -0.79 3.07 16.11
C LEU A 124 -0.91 2.74 17.59
N HIS A 125 -0.79 1.46 17.94
CA HIS A 125 -0.74 1.00 19.33
C HIS A 125 0.55 1.47 20.00
N LEU A 126 0.41 2.17 21.13
CA LEU A 126 1.51 2.61 21.97
C LEU A 126 1.97 1.50 22.92
N ASP A 127 2.45 0.40 22.34
CA ASP A 127 3.09 -0.70 23.06
C ASP A 127 4.31 -1.20 22.29
N LEU A 128 5.27 -1.76 23.02
CA LEU A 128 6.53 -2.28 22.47
C LEU A 128 6.60 -3.81 22.53
N ASP A 129 5.75 -4.46 23.31
CA ASP A 129 5.73 -5.91 23.42
C ASP A 129 5.08 -6.52 22.17
N PRO A 130 5.60 -7.64 21.65
CA PRO A 130 5.02 -8.30 20.49
C PRO A 130 3.64 -8.92 20.81
N HIS A 131 2.81 -9.01 19.78
CA HIS A 131 1.50 -9.64 19.85
C HIS A 131 1.66 -11.17 19.98
N PRO A 132 0.97 -11.82 20.94
CA PRO A 132 1.24 -13.22 21.32
C PRO A 132 0.98 -14.26 20.21
N LYS A 133 0.18 -13.91 19.20
CA LYS A 133 -0.14 -14.80 18.06
C LYS A 133 0.41 -14.32 16.71
N ARG A 134 1.00 -13.12 16.69
CA ARG A 134 1.39 -12.41 15.45
C ARG A 134 2.59 -11.54 15.77
N GLU A 135 3.75 -12.16 16.02
CA GLU A 135 4.94 -11.52 16.60
C GLU A 135 5.43 -10.25 15.87
N TYR A 136 5.11 -10.11 14.57
CA TYR A 136 5.38 -8.88 13.83
C TYR A 136 4.66 -7.64 14.40
N PHE A 137 3.43 -7.80 14.89
CA PHE A 137 2.65 -6.68 15.41
C PHE A 137 2.93 -6.49 16.90
N SER A 138 2.81 -5.26 17.40
CA SER A 138 2.77 -5.00 18.84
C SER A 138 1.46 -5.53 19.43
N ARG A 139 1.46 -5.87 20.72
CA ARG A 139 0.23 -6.18 21.43
C ARG A 139 -0.73 -4.99 21.42
N ARG A 140 -2.01 -5.25 21.72
CA ARG A 140 -2.99 -4.18 21.90
C ARG A 140 -2.58 -3.31 23.09
N ALA A 141 -2.40 -2.02 22.84
CA ALA A 141 -2.07 -1.01 23.83
C ALA A 141 -3.32 -0.44 24.51
N ASP A 142 -3.10 0.22 25.66
CA ASP A 142 -4.13 1.04 26.32
C ASP A 142 -4.38 2.37 25.60
N TYR A 143 -3.41 2.83 24.81
CA TYR A 143 -3.47 4.09 24.07
C TYR A 143 -3.15 3.89 22.59
N LEU A 144 -3.83 4.66 21.74
CA LEU A 144 -3.58 4.75 20.31
C LEU A 144 -3.06 6.15 19.95
N LEU A 145 -2.00 6.21 19.16
CA LEU A 145 -1.59 7.42 18.45
C LEU A 145 -2.35 7.49 17.12
N PHE A 146 -3.09 8.57 16.91
CA PHE A 146 -3.72 8.91 15.64
C PHE A 146 -2.79 9.83 14.85
N ALA A 147 -2.50 9.49 13.60
CA ALA A 147 -1.55 10.24 12.79
C ALA A 147 -1.88 10.18 11.28
N VAL A 148 -1.46 11.22 10.56
CA VAL A 148 -1.48 11.26 9.08
C VAL A 148 -0.04 11.24 8.58
N PHE A 149 0.23 10.39 7.59
CA PHE A 149 1.56 10.23 7.01
C PHE A 149 1.59 10.70 5.56
N GLY A 150 2.41 11.70 5.28
CA GLY A 150 2.77 12.12 3.93
C GLY A 150 4.04 11.46 3.43
N HIS A 151 4.58 12.00 2.33
CA HIS A 151 5.85 11.56 1.77
C HIS A 151 7.01 11.87 2.73
N ASP A 152 7.09 13.10 3.21
CA ASP A 152 8.17 13.68 4.01
C ASP A 152 7.73 14.17 5.39
N TYR A 153 6.44 14.10 5.73
CA TYR A 153 5.90 14.51 7.02
C TYR A 153 5.07 13.43 7.71
N ALA A 154 5.02 13.51 9.04
CA ALA A 154 4.10 12.78 9.89
C ALA A 154 3.41 13.75 10.85
N ALA A 155 2.10 13.91 10.70
CA ALA A 155 1.27 14.78 11.52
C ALA A 155 0.60 13.95 12.62
N PHE A 156 1.05 14.11 13.86
CA PHE A 156 0.52 13.41 15.03
C PHE A 156 -0.67 14.19 15.56
N VAL A 157 -1.86 13.61 15.36
CA VAL A 157 -3.16 14.27 15.59
C VAL A 157 -3.51 14.24 17.07
N ASP A 158 -3.51 13.06 17.69
CA ASP A 158 -3.91 12.90 19.09
C ASP A 158 -3.40 11.54 19.64
N VAL A 159 -3.37 11.41 20.97
CA VAL A 159 -3.23 10.12 21.66
C VAL A 159 -4.45 9.92 22.56
N LEU A 160 -5.23 8.89 22.26
CA LEU A 160 -6.49 8.61 22.96
C LEU A 160 -6.49 7.19 23.56
N PRO A 161 -7.23 6.95 24.66
CA PRO A 161 -7.46 5.61 25.17
C PRO A 161 -8.09 4.70 24.12
N HIS A 162 -7.58 3.47 23.99
CA HIS A 162 -8.08 2.47 23.05
C HIS A 162 -9.45 1.90 23.46
N ARG A 163 -9.84 2.05 24.73
CA ARG A 163 -11.09 1.51 25.28
C ARG A 163 -11.90 2.61 25.96
N GLY A 164 -13.19 2.36 26.11
CA GLY A 164 -14.13 3.27 26.79
C GLY A 164 -14.88 4.20 25.84
N ASP A 165 -14.61 4.13 24.54
CA ASP A 165 -15.32 4.88 23.51
C ASP A 165 -15.57 4.01 22.27
N ASP A 166 -16.80 3.56 22.08
CA ASP A 166 -17.19 2.73 20.93
C ASP A 166 -17.16 3.50 19.60
N LEU A 167 -17.10 4.84 19.67
CA LEU A 167 -17.07 5.73 18.51
C LEU A 167 -15.69 6.33 18.26
N LEU A 168 -14.65 5.86 18.95
CA LEU A 168 -13.27 6.37 18.87
C LEU A 168 -12.80 6.62 17.43
N PHE A 169 -13.04 5.67 16.53
CA PHE A 169 -12.61 5.72 15.12
C PHE A 169 -13.53 6.54 14.21
N ALA A 170 -14.59 7.12 14.73
CA ALA A 170 -15.54 7.98 14.02
C ALA A 170 -15.63 9.40 14.62
N ARG A 171 -14.85 9.70 15.67
CA ARG A 171 -14.83 11.02 16.32
C ARG A 171 -14.39 12.11 15.36
N GLN A 172 -15.31 13.01 15.02
CA GLN A 172 -15.03 14.14 14.13
C GLN A 172 -13.96 15.07 14.68
N ARG A 173 -13.79 15.10 16.01
CA ARG A 173 -12.66 15.79 16.65
C ARG A 173 -11.31 15.48 16.01
N LEU A 174 -11.07 14.25 15.55
CA LEU A 174 -9.81 13.89 14.88
C LEU A 174 -9.57 14.68 13.59
N ILE A 175 -10.60 14.85 12.75
CA ILE A 175 -10.45 15.63 11.52
C ILE A 175 -10.47 17.14 11.79
N GLU A 176 -11.21 17.58 12.81
CA GLU A 176 -11.21 18.98 13.23
C GLU A 176 -9.82 19.42 13.69
N ILE A 177 -9.12 18.59 14.47
CA ILE A 177 -7.74 18.84 14.89
C ILE A 177 -6.86 19.04 13.66
N ILE A 178 -6.96 18.17 12.65
CA ILE A 178 -6.20 18.30 11.40
C ILE A 178 -6.54 19.63 10.70
N GLY A 179 -7.81 19.95 10.54
CA GLY A 179 -8.22 21.18 9.83
C GLY A 179 -7.87 22.47 10.56
N THR A 180 -7.74 22.44 11.89
CA THR A 180 -7.28 23.58 12.69
C THR A 180 -5.75 23.72 12.67
N ASN A 181 -5.02 22.61 12.75
CA ASN A 181 -3.55 22.63 12.88
C ASN A 181 -2.84 22.71 11.52
N TRP A 182 -3.37 22.02 10.51
CA TRP A 182 -2.77 21.86 9.18
C TRP A 182 -3.86 21.93 8.09
N PRO A 183 -4.53 23.09 7.93
CA PRO A 183 -5.61 23.25 6.96
C PRO A 183 -5.23 22.85 5.53
N GLU A 184 -3.97 23.03 5.14
CA GLU A 184 -3.40 22.65 3.85
C GLU A 184 -3.54 21.14 3.55
N LEU A 185 -3.61 20.27 4.57
CA LEU A 185 -3.77 18.83 4.38
C LEU A 185 -5.17 18.44 3.91
N ILE A 186 -6.18 19.27 4.20
CA ILE A 186 -7.57 19.01 3.82
C ILE A 186 -8.10 19.98 2.76
N GLU A 187 -7.38 21.06 2.47
CA GLU A 187 -7.82 22.15 1.59
C GLU A 187 -8.25 21.66 0.21
N ARG A 188 -7.48 20.75 -0.41
CA ARG A 188 -7.79 20.20 -1.74
C ARG A 188 -9.12 19.45 -1.81
N PHE A 189 -9.65 19.02 -0.66
CA PHE A 189 -10.91 18.28 -0.56
C PHE A 189 -12.11 19.20 -0.26
N GLN A 190 -11.91 20.51 -0.17
CA GLN A 190 -13.00 21.44 0.08
C GLN A 190 -14.03 21.40 -1.06
N LEU A 191 -15.29 21.21 -0.69
CA LEU A 191 -16.43 21.30 -1.61
C LEU A 191 -16.77 22.78 -1.84
N LYS A 192 -16.12 23.36 -2.85
CA LYS A 192 -16.37 24.75 -3.23
C LYS A 192 -17.82 24.95 -3.66
N ARG A 193 -18.42 26.07 -3.21
CA ARG A 193 -19.80 26.48 -3.53
C ARG A 193 -20.89 25.58 -2.92
N VAL A 194 -20.53 24.71 -1.97
CA VAL A 194 -21.49 23.99 -1.14
C VAL A 194 -21.67 24.76 0.17
N LEU A 195 -22.92 25.10 0.52
CA LEU A 195 -23.24 25.64 1.83
C LEU A 195 -23.10 24.52 2.86
N ALA A 196 -22.31 24.77 3.91
CA ALA A 196 -22.28 23.85 5.04
C ALA A 196 -23.71 23.73 5.59
N SER A 197 -24.22 22.50 5.66
CA SER A 197 -25.51 22.23 6.28
C SER A 197 -25.46 22.68 7.74
N ASN A 198 -26.55 23.28 8.23
CA ASN A 198 -26.70 23.57 9.67
C ASN A 198 -26.92 22.29 10.49
N GLN A 199 -27.17 21.14 9.84
CA GLN A 199 -27.25 19.84 10.48
C GLN A 199 -25.89 19.13 10.37
N GLU A 200 -25.15 19.12 11.46
CA GLU A 200 -23.95 18.30 11.62
C GLU A 200 -24.34 16.82 11.72
N ILE A 201 -23.59 15.97 11.02
CA ILE A 201 -23.75 14.52 11.11
C ILE A 201 -23.04 14.07 12.39
N SER A 202 -23.74 13.38 13.28
CA SER A 202 -23.15 12.89 14.53
C SER A 202 -22.08 11.81 14.29
N ASP A 203 -21.16 11.64 15.24
CA ASP A 203 -20.14 10.57 15.18
C ASP A 203 -20.79 9.18 15.01
N GLN A 204 -21.92 8.94 15.67
CA GLN A 204 -22.70 7.71 15.56
C GLN A 204 -23.22 7.51 14.14
N HIS A 205 -23.84 8.53 13.55
CA HIS A 205 -24.40 8.41 12.21
C HIS A 205 -23.30 8.26 11.15
N ARG A 206 -22.17 8.95 11.33
CA ARG A 206 -20.97 8.75 10.49
C ARG A 206 -20.44 7.32 10.57
N HIS A 207 -20.37 6.76 11.78
CA HIS A 207 -19.97 5.36 11.98
C HIS A 207 -20.89 4.40 11.21
N GLU A 208 -22.20 4.60 11.27
CA GLU A 208 -23.20 3.79 10.56
C GLU A 208 -23.11 3.93 9.04
N LEU A 209 -22.96 5.16 8.54
CA LEU A 209 -22.81 5.43 7.10
C LEU A 209 -21.57 4.73 6.54
N ARG A 210 -20.40 4.88 7.18
CA ARG A 210 -19.17 4.20 6.71
C ARG A 210 -19.33 2.68 6.67
N ARG A 211 -19.96 2.10 7.71
CA ARG A 211 -20.20 0.65 7.77
C ARG A 211 -21.14 0.14 6.68
N SER A 212 -22.06 0.99 6.23
CA SER A 212 -22.96 0.69 5.12
C SER A 212 -22.33 0.98 3.74
N GLY A 213 -21.16 1.61 3.69
CA GLY A 213 -20.49 1.98 2.42
C GLY A 213 -21.05 3.27 1.83
N LEU A 214 -21.41 4.21 2.71
CA LEU A 214 -21.87 5.54 2.39
C LEU A 214 -20.95 6.58 3.04
N ASP A 215 -20.71 7.66 2.33
CA ASP A 215 -19.93 8.79 2.80
C ASP A 215 -20.82 9.98 3.10
N ALA A 216 -20.32 10.84 3.99
CA ALA A 216 -21.00 12.04 4.38
C ALA A 216 -19.98 13.19 4.45
N PRO A 217 -20.31 14.39 3.91
CA PRO A 217 -19.41 15.53 3.97
C PRO A 217 -18.92 15.81 5.39
N LEU A 218 -17.71 16.34 5.49
CA LEU A 218 -17.13 16.82 6.73
C LEU A 218 -17.35 18.32 6.82
N ILE A 219 -17.82 18.80 7.96
CA ILE A 219 -17.92 20.22 8.23
C ILE A 219 -16.80 20.57 9.21
N VAL A 220 -15.84 21.38 8.77
CA VAL A 220 -14.71 21.82 9.59
C VAL A 220 -14.59 23.33 9.46
N ALA A 221 -14.67 24.05 10.58
CA ALA A 221 -14.65 25.51 10.63
C ALA A 221 -15.63 26.17 9.63
N GLY A 222 -16.86 25.64 9.54
CA GLY A 222 -17.93 26.16 8.66
C GLY A 222 -17.74 25.87 7.17
N LYS A 223 -16.74 25.10 6.77
CA LYS A 223 -16.50 24.68 5.38
C LYS A 223 -16.83 23.21 5.21
N ALA A 224 -17.45 22.85 4.08
CA ALA A 224 -17.73 21.48 3.70
C ALA A 224 -16.54 20.88 2.94
N TYR A 225 -16.17 19.64 3.28
CA TYR A 225 -15.10 18.87 2.63
C TYR A 225 -15.60 17.49 2.24
N PHE A 226 -15.09 16.99 1.11
CA PHE A 226 -15.07 15.56 0.84
C PHE A 226 -14.04 14.89 1.76
N ALA A 227 -14.17 13.58 1.95
CA ALA A 227 -13.35 12.86 2.89
C ALA A 227 -11.89 12.73 2.40
N PRO A 228 -10.87 13.16 3.17
CA PRO A 228 -9.48 13.19 2.71
C PRO A 228 -8.87 11.82 2.37
N GLY A 229 -9.40 10.73 2.94
CA GLY A 229 -9.04 9.35 2.62
C GLY A 229 -9.71 8.81 1.34
N GLY A 230 -10.57 9.61 0.70
CA GLY A 230 -11.32 9.23 -0.49
C GLY A 230 -12.69 8.60 -0.21
N GLY A 231 -13.07 8.46 1.06
CA GLY A 231 -14.34 7.87 1.46
C GLY A 231 -14.39 6.34 1.31
N VAL A 232 -15.57 5.77 1.45
CA VAL A 232 -15.86 4.35 1.28
C VAL A 232 -16.86 4.12 0.15
N THR A 233 -16.58 3.13 -0.69
CA THR A 233 -17.48 2.75 -1.77
C THR A 233 -18.70 1.99 -1.24
N SER A 234 -19.70 1.79 -2.10
CA SER A 234 -20.84 0.89 -1.82
C SER A 234 -20.45 -0.58 -1.67
N ALA A 235 -19.20 -0.95 -1.96
CA ALA A 235 -18.61 -2.25 -1.63
C ALA A 235 -17.91 -2.25 -0.24
N SER A 236 -17.97 -1.16 0.52
CA SER A 236 -17.21 -0.95 1.77
C SER A 236 -15.70 -1.15 1.59
N THR A 237 -15.16 -0.72 0.44
CA THR A 237 -13.73 -0.62 0.17
C THR A 237 -13.32 0.85 0.09
N PRO A 238 -12.05 1.21 0.28
CA PRO A 238 -11.62 2.60 0.23
C PRO A 238 -11.80 3.19 -1.18
N GLY A 239 -12.33 4.41 -1.26
CA GLY A 239 -12.48 5.15 -2.51
C GLY A 239 -11.12 5.44 -3.15
N LEU A 240 -10.14 5.91 -2.36
CA LEU A 240 -8.78 6.18 -2.83
C LEU A 240 -8.09 4.95 -3.44
N VAL A 241 -8.33 3.76 -2.90
CA VAL A 241 -7.80 2.49 -3.43
C VAL A 241 -8.44 2.17 -4.78
N THR A 242 -9.74 2.42 -4.92
CA THR A 242 -10.47 2.22 -6.18
C THR A 242 -9.97 3.18 -7.25
N GLU A 243 -9.77 4.46 -6.91
CA GLU A 243 -9.18 5.45 -7.81
C GLU A 243 -7.76 5.04 -8.25
N SER A 244 -6.92 4.66 -7.29
CA SER A 244 -5.55 4.22 -7.55
C SER A 244 -5.50 2.99 -8.45
N MET A 245 -6.43 2.04 -8.27
CA MET A 245 -6.58 0.88 -9.15
C MET A 245 -6.92 1.29 -10.58
N PHE A 246 -7.85 2.23 -10.77
CA PHE A 246 -8.21 2.71 -12.12
C PHE A 246 -7.07 3.47 -12.78
N ARG A 247 -6.39 4.34 -12.03
CA ARG A 247 -5.18 5.04 -12.51
C ARG A 247 -4.10 4.05 -12.94
N LEU A 248 -3.84 3.04 -12.12
CA LEU A 248 -2.87 1.99 -12.45
C LEU A 248 -3.25 1.26 -13.74
N LYS A 249 -4.51 0.85 -13.88
CA LYS A 249 -4.99 0.19 -15.11
C LYS A 249 -4.86 1.09 -16.34
N GLN A 250 -5.03 2.41 -16.19
CA GLN A 250 -4.80 3.36 -17.28
C GLN A 250 -3.31 3.51 -17.63
N ASN A 251 -2.44 3.55 -16.62
CA ASN A 251 -0.99 3.57 -16.82
C ASN A 251 -0.51 2.28 -17.51
N VAL A 252 -1.08 1.12 -17.16
CA VAL A 252 -0.80 -0.17 -17.83
C VAL A 252 -1.22 -0.16 -19.30
N ARG A 253 -2.38 0.43 -19.63
CA ARG A 253 -2.80 0.61 -21.04
C ARG A 253 -1.82 1.46 -21.82
N SER A 254 -1.43 2.60 -21.24
CA SER A 254 -0.45 3.51 -21.84
C SER A 254 0.90 2.81 -22.04
N LEU A 255 1.33 2.03 -21.05
CA LEU A 255 2.54 1.21 -21.12
C LEU A 255 2.50 0.21 -22.29
N ALA A 256 1.40 -0.48 -22.54
CA ALA A 256 1.30 -1.42 -23.66
C ALA A 256 1.55 -0.73 -25.02
N HIS A 257 1.00 0.48 -25.22
CA HIS A 257 1.29 1.27 -26.42
C HIS A 257 2.77 1.67 -26.50
N CYS A 258 3.37 2.11 -25.40
CA CYS A 258 4.79 2.48 -25.36
C CYS A 258 5.73 1.28 -25.59
N VAL A 259 5.34 0.08 -25.16
CA VAL A 259 6.11 -1.15 -25.40
C VAL A 259 6.18 -1.47 -26.88
N LEU A 260 5.09 -1.25 -27.62
CA LEU A 260 5.00 -1.53 -29.05
C LEU A 260 5.45 -0.39 -29.95
N ASP A 261 5.94 0.74 -29.41
CA ASP A 261 6.51 1.81 -30.23
C ASP A 261 7.82 1.32 -30.89
N PRO A 262 7.91 1.25 -32.24
CA PRO A 262 9.11 0.80 -32.95
C PRO A 262 10.34 1.68 -32.69
N ARG A 263 10.15 2.92 -32.23
CA ARG A 263 11.24 3.84 -31.85
C ARG A 263 11.40 3.93 -30.32
N GLY A 264 10.61 3.17 -29.57
CA GLY A 264 10.60 3.17 -28.12
C GLY A 264 11.71 2.33 -27.50
N GLN A 265 11.84 2.46 -26.18
CA GLN A 265 12.89 1.79 -25.38
C GLN A 265 12.73 0.26 -25.23
N PHE A 266 11.60 -0.30 -25.65
CA PHE A 266 11.27 -1.74 -25.52
C PHE A 266 11.40 -2.45 -26.87
N LEU A 267 10.42 -2.29 -27.77
CA LEU A 267 10.46 -2.91 -29.11
C LEU A 267 11.64 -2.39 -29.93
N GLY A 268 11.85 -1.07 -29.99
CA GLY A 268 12.96 -0.46 -30.72
C GLY A 268 14.36 -0.83 -30.19
N ALA A 269 14.44 -1.36 -28.96
CA ALA A 269 15.70 -1.85 -28.39
C ALA A 269 16.06 -3.29 -28.82
N LEU A 270 15.17 -3.98 -29.54
CA LEU A 270 15.41 -5.33 -30.09
C LEU A 270 15.96 -5.27 -31.52
N PRO A 271 16.79 -6.23 -31.94
CA PRO A 271 17.15 -6.39 -33.35
C PRO A 271 15.91 -6.52 -34.24
N GLU A 272 15.91 -5.96 -35.45
CA GLU A 272 14.74 -5.96 -36.36
C GLU A 272 14.13 -7.36 -36.57
N ARG A 273 14.99 -8.39 -36.71
CA ARG A 273 14.56 -9.78 -36.86
C ARG A 273 13.75 -10.31 -35.66
N ASP A 274 14.01 -9.78 -34.46
CA ASP A 274 13.40 -10.21 -33.21
C ASP A 274 12.15 -9.37 -32.89
N GLN A 275 12.03 -8.16 -33.44
CA GLN A 275 10.84 -7.29 -33.28
C GLN A 275 9.55 -7.95 -33.80
N ILE A 276 9.61 -8.66 -34.93
CA ILE A 276 8.43 -9.30 -35.54
C ILE A 276 7.91 -10.46 -34.67
N ARG A 277 8.84 -11.14 -33.99
CA ARG A 277 8.61 -12.34 -33.17
C ARG A 277 8.45 -12.01 -31.68
N SER A 278 8.65 -10.76 -31.28
CA SER A 278 8.67 -10.37 -29.87
C SER A 278 7.37 -10.72 -29.17
N HIS A 279 7.49 -11.19 -27.93
CA HIS A 279 6.37 -11.47 -27.05
C HIS A 279 6.60 -10.83 -25.69
N PHE A 280 5.92 -9.72 -25.45
CA PHE A 280 6.01 -8.95 -24.22
C PHE A 280 4.97 -9.41 -23.19
N SER A 281 5.34 -9.35 -21.92
CA SER A 281 4.48 -9.56 -20.76
C SER A 281 4.96 -8.73 -19.58
N LEU A 282 4.13 -8.55 -18.56
CA LEU A 282 4.59 -8.03 -17.26
C LEU A 282 4.93 -9.20 -16.34
N GLU A 283 6.10 -9.11 -15.70
CA GLU A 283 6.55 -10.14 -14.77
C GLU A 283 7.06 -9.53 -13.46
N LEU A 284 7.00 -10.34 -12.40
CA LEU A 284 7.60 -10.01 -11.11
C LEU A 284 9.00 -10.63 -11.06
N SER A 285 10.01 -9.78 -10.90
CA SER A 285 11.41 -10.16 -10.76
C SER A 285 11.97 -9.80 -9.37
N PRO A 286 13.18 -10.24 -9.01
CA PRO A 286 13.87 -9.76 -7.80
C PRO A 286 14.09 -8.25 -7.76
N ARG A 287 14.08 -7.57 -8.92
CA ARG A 287 14.20 -6.11 -9.04
C ARG A 287 12.85 -5.38 -9.06
N GLY A 288 11.76 -6.09 -8.80
CA GLY A 288 10.39 -5.59 -8.88
C GLY A 288 9.69 -5.94 -10.19
N ILE A 289 8.63 -5.20 -10.52
CA ILE A 289 7.91 -5.39 -11.78
C ILE A 289 8.79 -5.01 -12.99
N VAL A 290 8.74 -5.83 -14.02
CA VAL A 290 9.47 -5.63 -15.27
C VAL A 290 8.53 -5.79 -16.47
N VAL A 291 8.81 -5.08 -17.55
CA VAL A 291 8.42 -5.54 -18.89
C VAL A 291 9.40 -6.63 -19.27
N PHE A 292 8.90 -7.79 -19.68
CA PHE A 292 9.72 -8.93 -20.06
C PHE A 292 9.39 -9.37 -21.48
N GLU A 293 10.42 -9.51 -22.32
CA GLU A 293 10.32 -10.05 -23.67
C GLU A 293 10.89 -11.46 -23.69
N ARG A 294 10.04 -12.43 -24.07
CA ARG A 294 10.32 -13.86 -23.91
C ARG A 294 11.34 -14.41 -24.91
N THR A 295 11.34 -13.91 -26.14
CA THR A 295 12.14 -14.47 -27.25
C THR A 295 13.64 -14.24 -27.04
N THR A 296 13.98 -13.06 -26.52
CA THR A 296 15.35 -12.62 -26.24
C THR A 296 15.71 -12.73 -24.76
N ASN A 297 14.78 -13.17 -23.91
CA ASN A 297 14.95 -13.27 -22.45
C ASN A 297 15.42 -11.94 -21.84
N ARG A 298 14.79 -10.83 -22.26
CA ARG A 298 15.18 -9.48 -21.87
C ARG A 298 14.14 -8.84 -20.98
N GLY A 299 14.57 -8.27 -19.85
CA GLY A 299 13.71 -7.57 -18.89
C GLY A 299 14.12 -6.11 -18.72
N TRP A 300 13.13 -5.23 -18.62
CA TRP A 300 13.29 -3.81 -18.31
C TRP A 300 12.57 -3.52 -16.99
N ALA A 301 13.35 -3.25 -15.94
CA ALA A 301 12.82 -2.84 -14.64
C ALA A 301 12.42 -1.37 -14.64
N PHE A 302 11.39 -1.06 -13.86
CA PHE A 302 10.94 0.31 -13.69
C PHE A 302 11.72 1.04 -12.58
N PRO A 303 11.93 2.36 -12.75
CA PRO A 303 12.58 3.18 -11.73
C PRO A 303 11.73 3.23 -10.46
N ASP A 304 12.38 3.54 -9.33
CA ASP A 304 11.67 3.87 -8.09
C ASP A 304 11.02 5.24 -8.17
N ALA A 305 9.88 5.39 -7.51
CA ALA A 305 9.24 6.68 -7.33
C ALA A 305 10.03 7.55 -6.35
N LYS A 306 10.21 8.82 -6.72
CA LYS A 306 10.85 9.86 -5.92
C LYS A 306 9.88 10.52 -4.95
N GLY A 307 8.60 10.61 -5.31
CA GLY A 307 7.55 11.26 -4.53
C GLY A 307 7.63 12.78 -4.49
N ASP A 308 8.35 13.38 -5.44
CA ASP A 308 8.57 14.82 -5.58
C ASP A 308 7.68 15.45 -6.69
N SER A 309 6.61 14.76 -7.10
CA SER A 309 5.71 15.10 -8.23
C SER A 309 6.33 15.05 -9.63
N THR A 310 7.60 14.63 -9.77
CA THR A 310 8.28 14.46 -11.09
C THR A 310 8.29 13.00 -11.57
N ASP A 311 7.56 12.12 -10.87
CA ASP A 311 7.53 10.70 -11.17
C ASP A 311 6.89 10.40 -12.52
N SER A 312 7.58 9.58 -13.31
CA SER A 312 6.99 9.01 -14.52
C SER A 312 5.92 7.99 -14.16
N TYR A 313 4.98 7.72 -15.07
CA TYR A 313 3.99 6.67 -14.86
C TYR A 313 4.63 5.26 -14.70
N PHE A 314 5.86 5.03 -15.20
CA PHE A 314 6.61 3.80 -14.91
C PHE A 314 7.00 3.72 -13.42
N ALA A 315 7.43 4.85 -12.84
CA ALA A 315 7.78 4.94 -11.42
C ALA A 315 6.53 4.76 -10.55
N GLU A 316 5.40 5.37 -10.93
CA GLU A 316 4.11 5.17 -10.26
C GLU A 316 3.65 3.69 -10.30
N LEU A 317 3.78 3.03 -11.46
CA LEU A 317 3.49 1.59 -11.61
C LEU A 317 4.38 0.75 -10.71
N SER A 318 5.67 1.07 -10.67
CA SER A 318 6.62 0.42 -9.78
C SER A 318 6.25 0.61 -8.31
N ASP A 319 5.96 1.82 -7.86
CA ASP A 319 5.65 2.09 -6.45
C ASP A 319 4.33 1.44 -6.00
N CYS A 320 3.34 1.38 -6.89
CA CYS A 320 2.07 0.75 -6.60
C CYS A 320 2.17 -0.78 -6.43
N LEU A 321 3.06 -1.46 -7.16
CA LEU A 321 3.17 -2.93 -7.13
C LEU A 321 4.40 -3.42 -6.35
N THR A 322 5.53 -2.77 -6.53
CA THR A 322 6.83 -3.16 -5.95
C THR A 322 7.58 -1.91 -5.48
N PRO A 323 7.13 -1.24 -4.40
CA PRO A 323 7.90 -0.14 -3.80
C PRO A 323 9.27 -0.64 -3.32
N ALA A 324 10.20 0.27 -3.03
CA ALA A 324 11.59 -0.05 -2.68
C ALA A 324 11.71 -1.18 -1.62
N TRP A 325 10.93 -1.10 -0.53
CA TRP A 325 10.96 -2.11 0.52
C TRP A 325 10.47 -3.49 0.08
N VAL A 326 9.56 -3.57 -0.90
CA VAL A 326 9.14 -4.84 -1.53
C VAL A 326 10.24 -5.37 -2.43
N LYS A 327 10.89 -4.51 -3.22
CA LYS A 327 12.04 -4.90 -4.06
C LYS A 327 13.16 -5.49 -3.21
N ASP A 328 13.50 -4.83 -2.10
CA ASP A 328 14.50 -5.31 -1.14
C ASP A 328 14.12 -6.70 -0.56
N ALA A 329 12.85 -6.88 -0.21
CA ALA A 329 12.36 -8.15 0.31
C ALA A 329 12.40 -9.27 -0.75
N LEU A 330 12.02 -8.97 -2.00
CA LEU A 330 12.07 -9.91 -3.12
C LEU A 330 13.52 -10.33 -3.44
N LEU A 331 14.44 -9.36 -3.45
CA LEU A 331 15.87 -9.63 -3.66
C LEU A 331 16.43 -10.56 -2.58
N LYS A 332 16.18 -10.26 -1.31
CA LYS A 332 16.62 -11.11 -0.18
C LYS A 332 16.05 -12.53 -0.27
N ALA A 333 14.77 -12.67 -0.62
CA ALA A 333 14.13 -13.98 -0.80
C ALA A 333 14.73 -14.78 -1.97
N HIS A 334 15.08 -14.09 -3.06
CA HIS A 334 15.74 -14.69 -4.21
C HIS A 334 17.16 -15.17 -3.86
N GLU A 335 17.96 -14.34 -3.20
CA GLU A 335 19.31 -14.70 -2.74
C GLU A 335 19.31 -15.89 -1.78
N ALA A 336 18.36 -15.92 -0.83
CA ALA A 336 18.21 -17.05 0.10
C ALA A 336 17.86 -18.36 -0.65
N SER A 337 16.98 -18.28 -1.64
CA SER A 337 16.60 -19.44 -2.46
C SER A 337 17.77 -19.95 -3.31
N ALA A 338 18.58 -19.06 -3.88
CA ALA A 338 19.77 -19.42 -4.66
C ALA A 338 20.87 -20.08 -3.80
N LYS A 339 21.07 -19.59 -2.57
CA LYS A 339 21.98 -20.22 -1.60
C LYS A 339 21.53 -21.63 -1.22
N ASN A 340 20.23 -21.84 -1.02
CA ASN A 340 19.69 -23.16 -0.73
C ASN A 340 19.83 -24.13 -1.92
N ALA A 341 19.58 -23.67 -3.15
CA ALA A 341 19.71 -24.49 -4.35
C ALA A 341 21.16 -24.93 -4.61
N SER A 342 22.15 -24.04 -4.39
CA SER A 342 23.57 -24.35 -4.51
C SER A 342 24.09 -25.28 -3.41
N ALA A 343 23.54 -25.21 -2.20
CA ALA A 343 23.88 -26.14 -1.11
C ALA A 343 23.32 -27.57 -1.31
N THR A 344 22.31 -27.75 -2.17
CA THR A 344 21.69 -29.05 -2.47
C THR A 344 22.22 -29.72 -3.74
N ALA A 345 23.17 -29.11 -4.46
CA ALA A 345 23.80 -29.75 -5.60
C ALA A 345 24.82 -30.81 -5.13
N PRO A 346 24.71 -32.10 -5.51
CA PRO A 346 25.65 -33.12 -5.09
C PRO A 346 27.02 -32.87 -5.74
N ASP A 347 28.08 -32.88 -4.91
CA ASP A 347 29.47 -32.99 -5.34
C ASP A 347 29.62 -34.21 -6.24
N SER A 348 29.62 -33.99 -7.56
CA SER A 348 29.79 -35.03 -8.56
C SER A 348 31.06 -34.81 -9.35
N VAL A 349 32.20 -34.70 -8.67
CA VAL A 349 33.51 -35.11 -9.22
C VAL A 349 34.43 -35.52 -8.08
N LYS A 350 34.60 -36.81 -7.82
CA LYS A 350 35.92 -37.42 -7.60
C LYS A 350 35.92 -38.87 -8.09
N ASP A 351 37.06 -39.19 -8.71
CA ASP A 351 37.61 -40.51 -9.03
C ASP A 351 37.00 -41.29 -10.20
N ASN A 352 37.64 -41.13 -11.36
CA ASN A 352 38.30 -42.29 -11.96
C ASN A 352 39.52 -41.86 -12.80
N GLN A 353 40.71 -41.86 -12.18
CA GLN A 353 41.96 -42.05 -12.91
C GLN A 353 42.25 -43.55 -12.95
N SER A 354 42.13 -44.15 -14.12
CA SER A 354 42.73 -45.45 -14.43
C SER A 354 43.65 -45.29 -15.63
N SER A 355 44.95 -45.43 -15.36
CA SER A 355 46.02 -45.54 -16.35
C SER A 355 45.95 -46.87 -17.09
N PRO A 356 46.50 -46.97 -18.32
CA PRO A 356 46.37 -48.15 -19.15
C PRO A 356 47.40 -49.23 -18.80
N SER A 357 47.04 -50.48 -19.02
CA SER A 357 47.97 -51.60 -19.09
C SER A 357 47.64 -52.44 -20.31
N VAL A 358 48.59 -52.42 -21.25
CA VAL A 358 49.06 -53.39 -22.26
C VAL A 358 49.24 -52.72 -23.61
#